data_AF-A0A9J7L9A9-F1
#
_entry.id   AF-A0A9J7L9A9-F1
#
_cell.length_a   1.000
_cell.length_b   1.000
_cell.length_c   1.000
_cell.angle_alpha   90.00
_cell.angle_beta   90.00
_cell.angle_gamma   90.00
#
_symmetry.space_group_name_H-M   'P 1'
#
loop_
_entity.id
_entity.type
_entity.pdbx_description
1 polymer ?
#
loop_
_entity_poly.entity_id
_entity_poly.type
_entity_poly.pdbx_seq_one_letter_code
_entity_poly.pdbx_strand_id
1 'polypeptide(L)'
;MFGEILSYIYSGTLHVSLDKVQPLYQAADLLQLDYVRDTCSSYMFMNVERSTCVDLYKFADVFSLDSIRKTCLKLIHRHFVEFSFNEEFCSLSVNQLAEIISQDELDVKEETTVWEAVVRWVQHSREDRLHHLPSILSQIRFNLLTSDDTAAILEHPLVRKDPGSSAFIRDVVQKSPNLKPRHGMTTEMALLFNLNPHKGTNEIFFMNPREGKYISCSYEPEDLPYFLDMTVTSDNDIFLFIY
;
A
#
# COMPACT_ATOMS: atom_id res chain seq x y z
N MET A 1 -13.53 14.85 29.44
CA MET A 1 -13.39 15.95 28.45
C MET A 1 -13.07 17.26 29.16
N PHE A 2 -14.04 18.13 29.44
CA PHE A 2 -13.77 19.41 30.13
C PHE A 2 -13.09 19.25 31.50
N GLY A 3 -13.43 18.22 32.26
CA GLY A 3 -12.80 17.96 33.56
C GLY A 3 -11.30 17.66 33.49
N GLU A 4 -10.82 16.99 32.43
CA GLU A 4 -9.40 16.65 32.27
C GLU A 4 -8.58 17.91 31.92
N ILE A 5 -9.12 18.75 31.04
CA ILE A 5 -8.51 20.03 30.66
C ILE A 5 -8.52 21.00 31.85
N LEU A 6 -9.63 21.07 32.57
CA LEU A 6 -9.74 21.91 33.76
C LEU A 6 -8.75 21.44 34.83
N SER A 7 -8.68 20.12 35.07
CA SER A 7 -7.69 19.54 35.99
C SER A 7 -6.28 19.94 35.56
N TYR A 8 -5.92 19.81 34.28
CA TYR A 8 -4.63 20.24 33.76
C TYR A 8 -4.35 21.74 33.99
N ILE A 9 -5.32 22.62 33.73
CA ILE A 9 -5.16 24.07 33.94
C ILE A 9 -4.88 24.39 35.41
N TYR A 10 -5.52 23.68 36.35
CA TYR A 10 -5.35 23.93 37.78
C TYR A 10 -4.16 23.19 38.42
N SER A 11 -3.80 22.00 37.94
CA SER A 11 -2.77 21.15 38.55
C SER A 11 -1.45 21.07 37.76
N GLY A 12 -1.47 21.44 36.48
CA GLY A 12 -0.34 21.23 35.54
C GLY A 12 -0.12 19.78 35.12
N THR A 13 -0.96 18.84 35.56
CA THR A 13 -0.80 17.41 35.26
C THR A 13 -1.87 16.93 34.29
N LEU A 14 -1.46 16.23 33.24
CA LEU A 14 -2.35 15.67 32.23
C LEU A 14 -2.34 14.14 32.28
N HIS A 15 -3.52 13.53 32.37
CA HIS A 15 -3.67 12.09 32.21
C HIS A 15 -4.26 11.77 30.84
N VAL A 16 -3.52 11.01 30.04
CA VAL A 16 -3.92 10.64 28.67
C VAL A 16 -4.15 9.13 28.61
N SER A 17 -5.26 8.72 28.00
CA SER A 17 -5.64 7.33 27.78
C SER A 17 -6.15 7.16 26.34
N LEU A 18 -6.05 5.95 25.78
CA LEU A 18 -6.40 5.68 24.38
C LEU A 18 -7.86 5.99 24.04
N ASP A 19 -8.78 5.77 24.98
CA ASP A 19 -10.21 6.06 24.84
C ASP A 19 -10.53 7.56 24.81
N LYS A 20 -9.67 8.39 25.40
CA LYS A 20 -9.90 9.84 25.54
C LYS A 20 -8.97 10.70 24.71
N VAL A 21 -7.87 10.16 24.18
CA VAL A 21 -6.81 10.97 23.56
C VAL A 21 -7.29 11.75 22.35
N GLN A 22 -8.11 11.15 21.48
CA GLN A 22 -8.64 11.82 20.29
C GLN A 22 -9.58 12.98 20.69
N PRO A 23 -10.64 12.76 21.50
CA PRO A 23 -11.47 13.86 22.00
C PRO A 23 -10.69 14.94 22.78
N LEU A 24 -9.68 14.55 23.57
CA LEU A 24 -8.83 15.47 24.31
C LEU A 24 -7.98 16.32 23.36
N TYR A 25 -7.40 15.72 22.32
CA TYR A 25 -6.67 16.42 21.27
C TYR A 25 -7.56 17.47 20.60
N GLN A 26 -8.78 17.08 20.20
CA GLN A 26 -9.72 17.98 19.53
C GLN A 26 -10.06 19.20 20.39
N ALA A 27 -10.31 18.98 21.68
CA ALA A 27 -10.59 20.07 22.61
C ALA A 27 -9.35 20.94 22.87
N ALA A 28 -8.16 20.35 22.95
CA ALA A 28 -6.91 21.09 23.08
C ALA A 28 -6.61 21.95 21.85
N ASP A 29 -6.85 21.43 20.65
CA ASP A 29 -6.69 22.15 19.38
C ASP A 29 -7.66 23.34 19.31
N LEU A 30 -8.94 23.11 19.62
CA LEU A 30 -9.96 24.16 19.67
C LEU A 30 -9.64 25.27 20.68
N LEU A 31 -9.14 24.90 21.86
CA LEU A 31 -8.80 25.82 22.94
C LEU A 31 -7.37 26.40 22.82
N GLN A 32 -6.64 26.03 21.77
CA GLN A 32 -5.26 26.47 21.53
C GLN A 32 -4.30 26.13 22.68
N LEU A 33 -4.45 24.94 23.26
CA LEU A 33 -3.58 24.38 24.30
C LEU A 33 -2.47 23.54 23.66
N ASP A 34 -1.46 24.20 23.10
CA ASP A 34 -0.39 23.57 22.30
C ASP A 34 0.29 22.40 23.04
N TYR A 35 0.65 22.58 24.31
CA TYR A 35 1.31 21.53 25.09
C TYR A 35 0.45 20.26 25.21
N VAL A 36 -0.86 20.42 25.42
CA VAL A 36 -1.79 19.29 25.55
C VAL A 36 -1.95 18.61 24.19
N ARG A 37 -2.09 19.40 23.12
CA ARG A 37 -2.18 18.92 21.74
C ARG A 37 -0.97 18.08 21.37
N ASP A 38 0.24 18.60 21.61
CA ASP A 38 1.50 17.95 21.24
C ASP A 38 1.75 16.68 22.09
N THR A 39 1.35 16.72 23.37
CA THR A 39 1.38 15.54 24.25
C THR A 39 0.43 14.45 23.76
N CYS A 40 -0.79 14.81 23.36
CA CYS A 40 -1.76 13.86 22.81
C CYS A 40 -1.27 13.28 21.47
N SER A 41 -0.71 14.11 20.59
CA SER A 41 -0.10 13.67 19.33
C SER A 41 1.02 12.66 19.57
N SER A 42 1.94 12.96 20.50
CA SER A 42 3.03 12.07 20.87
C SER A 42 2.52 10.74 21.46
N TYR A 43 1.50 10.79 22.31
CA TYR A 43 0.87 9.60 22.87
C TYR A 43 0.22 8.73 21.78
N MET A 44 -0.53 9.34 20.85
CA MET A 44 -1.10 8.61 19.71
C MET A 44 -0.02 7.98 18.84
N PHE A 45 1.06 8.70 18.54
CA PHE A 45 2.19 8.18 17.76
C PHE A 45 2.84 6.95 18.42
N MET A 46 3.00 6.96 19.75
CA MET A 46 3.57 5.83 20.49
C MET A 46 2.66 4.61 20.58
N ASN A 47 1.35 4.78 20.35
CA ASN A 47 0.34 3.72 20.47
C ASN A 47 -0.32 3.38 19.12
N VAL A 48 0.39 3.57 18.01
CA VAL A 48 -0.05 3.08 16.70
C VAL A 48 0.12 1.56 16.67
N GLU A 49 -0.99 0.85 16.72
CA GLU A 49 -1.06 -0.62 16.66
C GLU A 49 -2.03 -1.07 15.58
N ARG A 50 -2.06 -2.36 15.24
CA ARG A 50 -2.95 -2.90 14.19
C ARG A 50 -4.43 -2.61 14.46
N SER A 51 -4.86 -2.65 15.72
CA SER A 51 -6.24 -2.36 16.13
C SER A 51 -6.59 -0.87 16.08
N THR A 52 -5.63 0.02 16.33
CA THR A 52 -5.88 1.47 16.40
C THR A 52 -5.53 2.20 15.10
N CYS A 53 -4.85 1.52 14.17
CA CYS A 53 -4.23 2.13 12.99
C CYS A 53 -5.22 2.85 12.08
N VAL A 54 -6.34 2.21 11.74
CA VAL A 54 -7.32 2.77 10.79
C VAL A 54 -7.97 4.03 11.37
N ASP A 55 -8.35 3.97 12.64
CA ASP A 55 -8.94 5.11 13.35
C ASP A 55 -7.95 6.27 13.50
N LEU A 56 -6.69 5.97 13.87
CA LEU A 56 -5.63 6.97 13.96
C LEU A 56 -5.27 7.55 12.59
N TYR A 57 -5.30 6.77 11.52
CA TYR A 57 -5.09 7.26 10.16
C TYR A 57 -6.19 8.25 9.76
N LYS A 58 -7.46 7.89 9.96
CA LYS A 58 -8.60 8.79 9.70
C LYS A 58 -8.49 10.08 10.50
N PHE A 59 -8.13 9.97 11.77
CA PHE A 59 -7.94 11.12 12.64
C PHE A 59 -6.77 12.00 12.17
N ALA A 60 -5.63 11.39 11.85
CA ALA A 60 -4.44 12.08 11.40
C ALA A 60 -4.64 12.79 10.05
N ASP A 61 -5.46 12.23 9.17
CA ASP A 61 -5.82 12.86 7.90
C ASP A 61 -6.64 14.15 8.12
N VAL A 62 -7.62 14.11 9.04
CA VAL A 62 -8.44 15.29 9.38
C VAL A 62 -7.63 16.41 10.04
N PHE A 63 -6.74 16.06 10.98
CA PHE A 63 -5.93 17.04 11.73
C PHE A 63 -4.55 17.29 11.12
N SER A 64 -4.28 16.77 9.92
CA SER A 64 -2.99 16.91 9.22
C SER A 64 -1.77 16.49 10.08
N LEU A 65 -1.92 15.41 10.86
CA LEU A 65 -0.85 14.85 11.70
C LEU A 65 0.06 13.93 10.88
N ASP A 66 0.95 14.54 10.09
CA ASP A 66 1.77 13.85 9.08
C ASP A 66 2.60 12.68 9.61
N SER A 67 3.17 12.80 10.80
CA SER A 67 4.01 11.75 11.40
C SER A 67 3.20 10.49 11.69
N ILE A 68 2.02 10.65 12.29
CA ILE A 68 1.09 9.55 12.59
C ILE A 68 0.55 8.98 11.29
N ARG A 69 0.10 9.84 10.37
CA ARG A 69 -0.44 9.43 9.06
C ARG A 69 0.55 8.53 8.31
N LYS A 70 1.82 8.94 8.21
CA LYS A 70 2.87 8.15 7.53
C LYS A 70 3.12 6.81 8.21
N THR A 71 3.16 6.77 9.54
CA THR A 71 3.35 5.52 10.29
C THR A 71 2.17 4.57 10.10
N CYS A 72 0.94 5.09 10.16
CA CYS A 72 -0.26 4.30 9.90
C CYS A 72 -0.29 3.76 8.47
N LEU A 73 0.00 4.59 7.45
CA LEU A 73 0.07 4.15 6.05
C LEU A 73 1.07 3.01 5.86
N LYS A 74 2.28 3.12 6.43
CA LYS A 74 3.27 2.04 6.39
C LYS A 74 2.75 0.74 7.00
N LEU A 75 2.05 0.83 8.13
CA LEU A 75 1.48 -0.34 8.79
C LEU A 75 0.33 -0.95 7.96
N ILE A 76 -0.51 -0.11 7.36
CA ILE A 76 -1.59 -0.53 6.46
C ILE A 76 -1.01 -1.21 5.22
N HIS A 77 0.00 -0.64 4.57
CA HIS A 77 0.63 -1.23 3.39
C HIS A 77 1.21 -2.61 3.70
N ARG A 78 1.90 -2.76 4.83
CA ARG A 78 2.52 -4.02 5.25
C ARG A 78 1.52 -5.12 5.61
N HIS A 79 0.37 -4.75 6.17
CA HIS A 79 -0.66 -5.71 6.59
C HIS A 79 -1.96 -5.53 5.81
N PHE A 80 -1.87 -5.09 4.54
CA PHE A 80 -3.03 -4.66 3.76
C PHE A 80 -4.10 -5.74 3.68
N VAL A 81 -3.69 -7.00 3.51
CA VAL A 81 -4.59 -8.16 3.46
C VAL A 81 -5.37 -8.33 4.77
N GLU A 82 -4.74 -8.13 5.94
CA GLU A 82 -5.45 -8.20 7.23
C GLU A 82 -6.46 -7.04 7.37
N PHE A 83 -6.03 -5.83 6.99
CA PHE A 83 -6.85 -4.63 7.08
C PHE A 83 -8.04 -4.66 6.13
N SER A 84 -7.90 -5.20 4.92
CA SER A 84 -8.96 -5.23 3.91
C SER A 84 -10.21 -6.01 4.37
N PHE A 85 -10.05 -6.98 5.27
CA PHE A 85 -11.17 -7.73 5.85
C PHE A 85 -11.80 -7.04 7.07
N ASN A 86 -11.10 -6.11 7.71
CA ASN A 86 -11.58 -5.42 8.91
C ASN A 86 -12.75 -4.47 8.56
N GLU A 87 -13.73 -4.35 9.46
CA GLU A 87 -14.88 -3.46 9.28
C GLU A 87 -14.48 -1.99 9.33
N GLU A 88 -13.49 -1.65 10.17
CA GLU A 88 -12.96 -0.28 10.27
C GLU A 88 -12.41 0.22 8.92
N PHE A 89 -11.81 -0.67 8.12
CA PHE A 89 -11.34 -0.35 6.78
C PHE A 89 -12.49 0.04 5.83
N CYS A 90 -13.66 -0.56 6.00
CA CYS A 90 -14.87 -0.19 5.25
C CYS A 90 -15.39 1.22 5.61
N SER A 91 -14.94 1.79 6.75
CA SER A 91 -15.30 3.13 7.19
C SER A 91 -14.42 4.25 6.60
N LEU A 92 -13.40 3.90 5.82
CA LEU A 92 -12.53 4.87 5.13
C LEU A 92 -13.31 5.70 4.10
N SER A 93 -12.90 6.95 3.89
CA SER A 93 -13.43 7.78 2.81
C SER A 93 -12.91 7.33 1.44
N VAL A 94 -13.56 7.79 0.36
CA VAL A 94 -13.12 7.54 -1.02
C VAL A 94 -11.66 7.96 -1.21
N ASN A 95 -11.32 9.16 -0.74
CA ASN A 95 -9.99 9.74 -0.93
C ASN A 95 -8.92 8.96 -0.16
N GLN A 96 -9.23 8.57 1.08
CA GLN A 96 -8.36 7.76 1.91
C GLN A 96 -8.10 6.38 1.31
N LEU A 97 -9.16 5.71 0.83
CA LEU A 97 -9.02 4.43 0.17
C LEU A 97 -8.20 4.58 -1.12
N ALA A 98 -8.49 5.58 -1.95
CA ALA A 98 -7.77 5.87 -3.18
C ALA A 98 -6.29 6.14 -2.92
N GLU A 99 -5.96 6.90 -1.87
CA GLU A 99 -4.58 7.15 -1.46
C GLU A 99 -3.88 5.82 -1.15
N ILE A 100 -4.46 4.98 -0.29
CA ILE A 100 -3.88 3.68 0.08
C ILE A 100 -3.67 2.83 -1.17
N ILE A 101 -4.72 2.57 -1.97
CA ILE A 101 -4.62 1.65 -3.12
C ILE A 101 -3.77 2.20 -4.27
N SER A 102 -3.46 3.49 -4.31
CA SER A 102 -2.58 4.05 -5.34
C SER A 102 -1.10 3.69 -5.16
N GLN A 103 -0.68 3.34 -3.94
CA GLN A 103 0.74 3.22 -3.57
C GLN A 103 1.38 1.91 -4.05
N ASP A 104 2.60 1.98 -4.59
CA ASP A 104 3.38 0.80 -5.00
C ASP A 104 3.74 -0.12 -3.82
N GLU A 105 3.84 0.43 -2.62
CA GLU A 105 4.33 -0.23 -1.40
C GLU A 105 3.37 -1.28 -0.80
N LEU A 106 2.18 -1.49 -1.37
CA LEU A 106 1.22 -2.45 -0.83
C LEU A 106 1.81 -3.87 -0.83
N ASP A 107 1.78 -4.53 0.32
CA ASP A 107 2.20 -5.92 0.49
C ASP A 107 1.05 -6.86 0.10
N VAL A 108 0.80 -6.93 -1.20
CA VAL A 108 -0.19 -7.82 -1.82
C VAL A 108 0.50 -8.72 -2.84
N LYS A 109 0.13 -10.01 -2.83
CA LYS A 109 0.65 -11.00 -3.77
C LYS A 109 -0.02 -10.92 -5.14
N GLU A 110 -1.28 -10.50 -5.15
CA GLU A 110 -2.14 -10.46 -6.34
C GLU A 110 -3.03 -9.22 -6.28
N GLU A 111 -3.26 -8.57 -7.43
CA GLU A 111 -4.19 -7.43 -7.52
C GLU A 111 -5.64 -7.84 -7.25
N THR A 112 -5.95 -9.15 -7.36
CA THR A 112 -7.27 -9.71 -7.03
C THR A 112 -7.65 -9.37 -5.58
N THR A 113 -6.70 -9.38 -4.64
CA THR A 113 -6.94 -9.00 -3.25
C THR A 113 -7.29 -7.52 -3.10
N VAL A 114 -6.69 -6.63 -3.91
CA VAL A 114 -7.02 -5.19 -3.91
C VAL A 114 -8.42 -4.98 -4.47
N TRP A 115 -8.77 -5.68 -5.55
CA TRP A 115 -10.10 -5.68 -6.12
C TRP A 115 -11.17 -6.13 -5.10
N GLU A 116 -10.94 -7.25 -4.42
CA GLU A 116 -11.85 -7.76 -3.38
C GLU A 116 -12.06 -6.76 -2.25
N ALA A 117 -10.98 -6.10 -1.79
CA ALA A 117 -11.03 -5.06 -0.78
C ALA A 117 -11.93 -3.89 -1.23
N VAL A 118 -11.77 -3.43 -2.48
CA VAL A 118 -12.59 -2.36 -3.06
C VAL A 118 -14.05 -2.80 -3.17
N VAL A 119 -14.33 -4.03 -3.63
CA VAL A 119 -15.69 -4.56 -3.69
C VAL A 119 -16.35 -4.56 -2.32
N ARG A 120 -15.66 -5.04 -1.28
CA ARG A 120 -16.15 -5.05 0.10
C ARG A 120 -16.45 -3.64 0.60
N TRP A 121 -15.54 -2.69 0.34
CA TRP A 121 -15.73 -1.29 0.71
C TRP A 121 -16.93 -0.66 -0.03
N VAL A 122 -17.13 -0.92 -1.32
CA VAL A 122 -18.30 -0.41 -2.07
C VAL A 122 -19.60 -1.04 -1.56
N GLN A 123 -19.59 -2.33 -1.24
CA GLN A 123 -20.77 -3.04 -0.72
C GLN A 123 -21.24 -2.49 0.63
N HIS A 124 -20.33 -1.97 1.46
CA HIS A 124 -20.66 -1.40 2.76
C HIS A 124 -21.58 -0.15 2.67
N SER A 125 -21.44 0.68 1.64
CA SER A 125 -22.32 1.85 1.42
C SER A 125 -22.57 2.05 -0.07
N ARG A 126 -23.36 1.15 -0.65
CA ARG A 126 -23.54 1.03 -2.10
C ARG A 126 -24.06 2.31 -2.75
N GLU A 127 -25.06 2.96 -2.17
CA GLU A 127 -25.77 4.07 -2.83
C GLU A 127 -24.86 5.30 -3.02
N ASP A 128 -24.08 5.66 -2.01
CA ASP A 128 -23.20 6.82 -2.05
C ASP A 128 -21.90 6.53 -2.83
N ARG A 129 -21.36 5.31 -2.70
CA ARG A 129 -20.01 4.97 -3.20
C ARG A 129 -19.98 4.55 -4.67
N LEU A 130 -21.11 4.17 -5.27
CA LEU A 130 -21.16 3.76 -6.67
C LEU A 130 -20.67 4.85 -7.63
N HIS A 131 -20.94 6.13 -7.34
CA HIS A 131 -20.50 7.26 -8.17
C HIS A 131 -18.98 7.43 -8.19
N HIS A 132 -18.29 6.98 -7.14
CA HIS A 132 -16.84 7.07 -7.01
C HIS A 132 -16.11 5.85 -7.57
N LEU A 133 -16.85 4.80 -7.96
CA LEU A 133 -16.28 3.56 -8.45
C LEU A 133 -15.27 3.77 -9.60
N PRO A 134 -15.54 4.57 -10.65
CA PRO A 134 -14.58 4.76 -11.74
C PRO A 134 -13.23 5.35 -11.29
N SER A 135 -13.25 6.26 -10.31
CA SER A 135 -12.04 6.87 -9.75
C SER A 135 -11.20 5.88 -8.93
N ILE A 136 -11.85 4.90 -8.31
CA ILE A 136 -11.17 3.87 -7.52
C ILE A 136 -10.63 2.79 -8.46
N LEU A 137 -11.41 2.41 -9.48
CA LEU A 137 -10.99 1.47 -10.52
C LEU A 137 -9.72 1.93 -11.21
N SER A 138 -9.54 3.23 -11.47
CA SER A 138 -8.32 3.73 -12.11
C SER A 138 -7.04 3.53 -11.29
N GLN A 139 -7.15 3.24 -10.00
CA GLN A 139 -6.00 2.98 -9.13
C GLN A 139 -5.61 1.49 -9.06
N ILE A 140 -6.46 0.59 -9.56
CA ILE A 140 -6.22 -0.86 -9.56
C ILE A 140 -5.44 -1.23 -10.82
N ARG A 141 -4.42 -2.09 -10.67
CA ARG A 141 -3.54 -2.49 -11.78
C ARG A 141 -4.10 -3.72 -12.49
N PHE A 142 -5.19 -3.53 -13.22
CA PHE A 142 -5.88 -4.62 -13.93
C PHE A 142 -4.98 -5.36 -14.95
N ASN A 143 -3.89 -4.74 -15.39
CA ASN A 143 -2.89 -5.33 -16.29
C ASN A 143 -2.03 -6.43 -15.63
N LEU A 144 -1.96 -6.47 -14.29
CA LEU A 144 -1.21 -7.49 -13.54
C LEU A 144 -2.07 -8.72 -13.21
N LEU A 145 -3.36 -8.69 -13.53
CA LEU A 145 -4.28 -9.80 -13.30
C LEU A 145 -4.19 -10.85 -14.39
N THR A 146 -4.56 -12.09 -14.05
CA THR A 146 -4.66 -13.15 -15.05
C THR A 146 -5.87 -12.94 -15.98
N SER A 147 -5.85 -13.58 -17.15
CA SER A 147 -6.98 -13.52 -18.09
C SER A 147 -8.28 -14.07 -17.48
N ASP A 148 -8.19 -15.03 -16.55
CA ASP A 148 -9.35 -15.61 -15.89
C ASP A 148 -9.92 -14.67 -14.82
N ASP A 149 -9.05 -14.03 -14.03
CA ASP A 149 -9.45 -13.06 -13.01
C ASP A 149 -10.12 -11.83 -13.63
N THR A 150 -9.54 -11.29 -14.72
CA THR A 150 -10.14 -10.15 -15.42
C THR A 150 -11.52 -10.48 -15.98
N ALA A 151 -11.73 -11.69 -16.50
CA ALA A 151 -13.04 -12.15 -16.93
C ALA A 151 -14.05 -12.24 -15.77
N ALA A 152 -13.62 -12.78 -14.62
CA ALA A 152 -14.45 -12.84 -13.42
C ALA A 152 -14.84 -11.44 -12.90
N ILE A 153 -13.92 -10.48 -12.94
CA ILE A 153 -14.16 -9.08 -12.54
C ILE A 153 -15.16 -8.40 -13.47
N LEU A 154 -15.04 -8.61 -14.78
CA LEU A 154 -15.96 -8.03 -15.77
C LEU A 154 -17.40 -8.57 -15.62
N GLU A 155 -17.55 -9.83 -15.20
CA GLU A 155 -18.86 -10.43 -14.90
C GLU A 155 -19.44 -9.99 -13.54
N HIS A 156 -18.64 -9.35 -12.68
CA HIS A 156 -19.09 -8.97 -11.35
C HIS A 156 -20.27 -7.98 -11.40
N PRO A 157 -21.34 -8.15 -10.58
CA PRO A 157 -22.56 -7.33 -10.65
C PRO A 157 -22.37 -5.83 -10.44
N LEU A 158 -21.25 -5.39 -9.85
CA LEU A 158 -20.92 -3.97 -9.71
C LEU A 158 -20.43 -3.38 -11.03
N VAL A 159 -19.59 -4.11 -11.76
CA VAL A 159 -19.00 -3.66 -13.03
C VAL A 159 -20.02 -3.85 -14.16
N ARG A 160 -20.75 -4.96 -14.17
CA ARG A 160 -21.74 -5.26 -15.22
C ARG A 160 -22.90 -4.27 -15.26
N LYS A 161 -23.26 -3.67 -14.12
CA LYS A 161 -24.33 -2.67 -14.04
C LYS A 161 -23.91 -1.29 -14.55
N ASP A 162 -22.60 -1.01 -14.55
CA ASP A 162 -22.06 0.24 -15.07
C ASP A 162 -21.23 -0.02 -16.35
N PRO A 163 -21.80 0.20 -17.55
CA PRO A 163 -21.08 -0.05 -18.79
C PRO A 163 -19.80 0.80 -18.91
N GLY A 164 -19.73 1.97 -18.27
CA GLY A 164 -18.53 2.82 -18.25
C GLY A 164 -17.33 2.14 -17.59
N SER A 165 -17.53 1.56 -16.41
CA SER A 165 -16.51 0.79 -15.68
C SER A 165 -15.98 -0.40 -16.49
N SER A 166 -16.85 -1.15 -17.17
CA SER A 166 -16.45 -2.32 -17.98
C SER A 166 -15.60 -1.92 -19.21
N ALA A 167 -15.95 -0.81 -19.86
CA ALA A 167 -15.20 -0.28 -20.99
C ALA A 167 -13.83 0.24 -20.55
N PHE A 168 -13.78 0.91 -19.39
CA PHE A 168 -12.54 1.40 -18.79
C PHE A 168 -11.56 0.26 -18.48
N ILE A 169 -12.00 -0.80 -17.80
CA ILE A 169 -11.14 -1.95 -17.48
C ILE A 169 -10.56 -2.57 -18.75
N ARG A 170 -11.38 -2.74 -19.80
CA ARG A 170 -10.94 -3.28 -21.08
C ARG A 170 -9.91 -2.39 -21.76
N ASP A 171 -10.09 -1.07 -21.72
CA ASP A 171 -9.16 -0.09 -22.27
C ASP A 171 -7.82 -0.12 -21.53
N VAL A 172 -7.84 -0.18 -20.19
CA VAL A 172 -6.63 -0.25 -19.35
C VAL A 172 -5.83 -1.52 -19.63
N VAL A 173 -6.50 -2.67 -19.73
CA VAL A 173 -5.85 -3.95 -20.06
C VAL A 173 -5.21 -3.92 -21.45
N GLN A 174 -5.79 -3.21 -22.41
CA GLN A 174 -5.26 -3.11 -23.78
C GLN A 174 -4.14 -2.08 -23.94
N LYS A 175 -4.15 -0.98 -23.17
CA LYS A 175 -3.24 0.17 -23.38
C LYS A 175 -1.97 0.15 -22.51
N SER A 176 -1.94 -0.58 -21.40
CA SER A 176 -0.89 -0.40 -20.38
C SER A 176 -0.12 -1.68 -20.02
N PRO A 177 0.94 -2.05 -20.78
CA PRO A 177 1.81 -3.17 -20.40
C PRO A 177 2.82 -2.83 -19.28
N ASN A 178 3.08 -1.56 -18.96
CA ASN A 178 4.26 -1.15 -18.17
C ASN A 178 3.95 -0.56 -16.78
N LEU A 179 2.98 -1.11 -16.04
CA LEU A 179 2.83 -0.74 -14.61
C LEU A 179 3.73 -1.62 -13.74
N LYS A 180 4.42 -0.98 -12.79
CA LYS A 180 5.29 -1.69 -11.84
C LYS A 180 4.46 -2.64 -10.96
N PRO A 181 4.93 -3.88 -10.72
CA PRO A 181 4.35 -4.78 -9.72
C PRO A 181 4.34 -4.14 -8.33
N ARG A 182 3.38 -4.54 -7.49
CA ARG A 182 3.32 -4.11 -6.08
C ARG A 182 4.49 -4.70 -5.29
N HIS A 183 4.85 -4.08 -4.17
CA HIS A 183 5.95 -4.56 -3.32
C HIS A 183 5.78 -6.04 -2.92
N GLY A 184 4.58 -6.47 -2.54
CA GLY A 184 4.29 -7.87 -2.19
C GLY A 184 4.37 -8.88 -3.36
N MET A 185 4.44 -8.39 -4.60
CA MET A 185 4.64 -9.21 -5.81
C MET A 185 6.12 -9.38 -6.15
N THR A 186 6.99 -8.55 -5.56
CA THR A 186 8.43 -8.63 -5.80
C THR A 186 9.06 -9.63 -4.86
N THR A 187 9.90 -10.51 -5.42
CA THR A 187 10.70 -11.45 -4.65
C THR A 187 12.14 -10.96 -4.66
N GLU A 188 12.73 -10.77 -3.48
CA GLU A 188 14.17 -10.52 -3.37
C GLU A 188 14.92 -11.69 -3.99
N MET A 189 15.75 -11.43 -5.00
CA MET A 189 16.61 -12.44 -5.62
C MET A 189 18.07 -12.09 -5.38
N ALA A 190 18.87 -13.11 -5.05
CA ALA A 190 20.32 -13.03 -5.04
C ALA A 190 20.84 -13.36 -6.43
N LEU A 191 21.59 -12.43 -7.02
CA LEU A 191 22.36 -12.69 -8.24
C LEU A 191 23.60 -13.52 -7.89
N LEU A 192 23.74 -14.68 -8.54
CA LEU A 192 24.87 -15.57 -8.38
C LEU A 192 25.75 -15.50 -9.63
N PHE A 193 26.99 -15.05 -9.45
CA PHE A 193 27.98 -14.96 -10.52
C PHE A 193 28.95 -16.14 -10.47
N ASN A 194 29.15 -16.77 -11.62
CA ASN A 194 30.22 -17.75 -11.79
C ASN A 194 31.52 -17.01 -12.17
N LEU A 195 32.46 -16.91 -11.23
CA LEU A 195 33.75 -16.23 -11.42
C LEU A 195 34.76 -17.07 -12.25
N ASN A 196 34.33 -18.15 -12.91
CA ASN A 196 35.23 -19.05 -13.62
C ASN A 196 35.12 -18.91 -15.16
N PRO A 197 35.91 -18.03 -15.79
CA PRO A 197 35.82 -17.73 -17.23
C PRO A 197 36.21 -18.90 -18.14
N HIS A 198 36.78 -19.99 -17.61
CA HIS A 198 37.23 -21.15 -18.39
C HIS A 198 36.16 -22.25 -18.57
N LYS A 199 35.00 -22.13 -17.92
CA LYS A 199 33.81 -22.95 -18.20
C LYS A 199 32.67 -22.00 -18.56
N GLY A 200 32.61 -21.62 -19.84
CA GLY A 200 31.62 -20.71 -20.41
C GLY A 200 30.20 -21.24 -20.32
N THR A 201 29.57 -21.08 -19.16
CA THR A 201 28.12 -21.06 -19.08
C THR A 201 27.70 -19.61 -19.24
N ASN A 202 27.14 -19.24 -20.40
CA ASN A 202 26.55 -17.92 -20.64
C ASN A 202 25.22 -17.80 -19.89
N GLU A 203 25.24 -18.07 -18.59
CA GLU A 203 24.06 -18.14 -17.75
C GLU A 203 24.24 -17.22 -16.55
N ILE A 204 23.29 -16.32 -16.36
CA ILE A 204 23.14 -15.54 -15.14
C ILE A 204 22.16 -16.30 -14.25
N PHE A 205 22.56 -16.58 -13.01
CA PHE A 205 21.73 -17.28 -12.05
C PHE A 205 21.11 -16.29 -11.07
N PHE A 206 19.80 -16.41 -10.89
CA PHE A 206 19.02 -15.69 -9.90
C PHE A 206 18.48 -16.69 -8.89
N MET A 207 18.86 -16.55 -7.62
CA MET A 207 18.40 -17.40 -6.54
C MET A 207 17.34 -16.66 -5.73
N ASN A 208 16.18 -17.28 -5.53
CA ASN A 208 15.28 -16.86 -4.46
C ASN A 208 15.84 -17.41 -3.12
N PRO A 209 16.38 -16.57 -2.22
CA PRO A 209 16.99 -17.02 -0.98
C PRO A 209 15.96 -17.59 0.01
N ARG A 210 14.68 -17.25 -0.13
CA ARG A 210 13.59 -17.74 0.74
C ARG A 210 13.10 -19.13 0.33
N GLU A 211 13.03 -19.40 -0.97
CA GLU A 211 12.57 -20.69 -1.50
C GLU A 211 13.69 -21.67 -1.87
N GLY A 212 14.94 -21.19 -1.96
CA GLY A 212 16.08 -21.99 -2.42
C GLY A 212 15.99 -22.41 -3.89
N LYS A 213 15.09 -21.79 -4.67
CA LYS A 213 14.95 -22.04 -6.11
C LYS A 213 15.86 -21.12 -6.90
N TYR A 214 16.34 -21.61 -8.04
CA TYR A 214 17.17 -20.86 -8.97
C TYR A 214 16.45 -20.69 -10.31
N ILE A 215 16.65 -19.54 -10.94
CA ILE A 215 16.26 -19.22 -12.31
C ILE A 215 17.57 -18.94 -13.05
N SER A 216 17.82 -19.61 -14.17
CA SER A 216 18.94 -19.29 -15.05
C SER A 216 18.41 -18.51 -16.26
N CYS A 217 19.14 -17.46 -16.64
CA CYS A 217 18.89 -16.72 -17.87
C CYS A 217 20.12 -16.86 -18.76
N SER A 218 19.93 -17.45 -19.94
CA SER A 218 20.97 -17.57 -20.95
C SER A 218 21.10 -16.28 -21.75
N TYR A 219 22.33 -15.82 -22.02
CA TYR A 219 22.59 -14.67 -22.89
C TYR A 219 23.48 -15.04 -24.08
N GLU A 220 23.35 -14.30 -25.18
CA GLU A 220 24.25 -14.47 -26.32
C GLU A 220 25.56 -13.70 -26.06
N PRO A 221 26.74 -14.29 -26.37
CA PRO A 221 28.03 -13.62 -26.20
C PRO A 221 28.15 -12.29 -26.96
N GLU A 222 27.38 -12.12 -28.05
CA GLU A 222 27.37 -10.91 -28.87
C GLU A 222 26.66 -9.75 -28.15
N ASP A 223 25.68 -10.04 -27.29
CA ASP A 223 24.96 -9.03 -26.50
C ASP A 223 25.78 -8.53 -25.30
N LEU A 224 26.70 -9.36 -24.78
CA LEU A 224 27.48 -9.11 -23.56
C LEU A 224 28.94 -9.61 -23.73
N PRO A 225 29.75 -8.97 -24.58
CA PRO A 225 31.07 -9.48 -24.95
C PRO A 225 32.09 -9.43 -23.80
N TYR A 226 31.99 -8.47 -22.88
CA TYR A 226 32.89 -8.32 -21.73
C TYR A 226 32.16 -7.70 -20.53
N PHE A 227 31.39 -8.53 -19.83
CA PHE A 227 30.71 -8.11 -18.61
C PHE A 227 31.68 -8.03 -17.42
N LEU A 228 31.85 -6.86 -16.81
CA LEU A 228 32.72 -6.68 -15.65
C LEU A 228 31.99 -6.26 -14.38
N ASP A 229 30.88 -5.52 -14.50
CA ASP A 229 30.17 -4.97 -13.34
C ASP A 229 28.66 -4.85 -13.55
N MET A 230 27.88 -5.11 -12.50
CA MET A 230 26.42 -5.03 -12.46
C MET A 230 25.98 -4.09 -11.35
N THR A 231 24.93 -3.31 -11.59
CA THR A 231 24.20 -2.70 -10.48
C THR A 231 22.70 -2.95 -10.63
N VAL A 232 22.01 -3.00 -9.50
CA VAL A 232 20.56 -3.10 -9.45
C VAL A 232 20.06 -1.84 -8.77
N THR A 233 19.11 -1.14 -9.40
CA THR A 233 18.50 0.03 -8.78
C THR A 233 17.54 -0.37 -7.67
N SER A 234 17.14 0.59 -6.84
CA SER A 234 16.02 0.41 -5.90
C SER A 234 14.69 0.06 -6.61
N ASP A 235 14.62 0.24 -7.92
CA ASP A 235 13.48 -0.11 -8.78
C ASP A 235 13.60 -1.50 -9.42
N ASN A 236 14.57 -2.31 -9.01
CA ASN A 236 14.89 -3.64 -9.56
C ASN A 236 15.34 -3.63 -11.03
N ASP A 237 15.72 -2.47 -11.59
CA ASP A 237 16.33 -2.43 -12.91
C ASP A 237 17.77 -2.92 -12.81
N ILE A 238 18.12 -3.88 -13.67
CA ILE A 238 19.46 -4.43 -13.74
C ILE A 238 20.24 -3.68 -14.81
N PHE A 239 21.29 -2.99 -14.39
CA PHE A 239 22.22 -2.30 -15.29
C PHE A 239 23.48 -3.13 -15.46
N LEU A 240 23.81 -3.37 -16.72
CA LEU A 240 24.98 -4.12 -17.12
C LEU A 240 26.04 -3.14 -17.66
N PHE A 241 27.23 -3.10 -17.06
CA PHE A 241 28.33 -2.29 -17.57
C PHE A 241 29.21 -3.13 -18.50
N ILE A 242 29.22 -2.73 -19.78
CA ILE A 242 30.02 -3.32 -20.85
C ILE A 242 31.06 -2.28 -21.28
N TYR A 243 32.32 -2.68 -21.44
CA TYR A 243 33.41 -1.85 -21.99
C TYR A 243 33.74 -2.22 -23.43
#